data_AF-A0A662G6I0-F1
#
_entry.id   AF-A0A662G6I0-F1
#
_cell.length_a   1.000
_cell.length_b   1.000
_cell.length_c   1.000
_cell.angle_alpha   90.00
_cell.angle_beta   90.00
_cell.angle_gamma   90.00
#
_symmetry.space_group_name_H-M   'P 1'
#
loop_
_entity.id
_entity.type
_entity.pdbx_description
1 polymer ?
#
loop_
_entity_poly.entity_id
_entity_poly.type
_entity_poly.pdbx_seq_one_letter_code
_entity_poly.pdbx_strand_id
1 'polypeptide(L)' 'MQEQGHKLTDEQWERIRPLLPPPAQTGRPRADDRKVLNGILYVLRTGCAWE' A
#
# COMPACT_ATOMS: atom_id res chain seq x y z
N MET A 1 13.32 -12.88 -13.56
CA MET A 1 13.26 -13.50 -12.23
C MET A 1 12.51 -12.54 -11.32
N GLN A 2 11.22 -12.76 -11.11
CA GLN A 2 10.36 -11.83 -10.35
C GLN A 2 10.57 -12.10 -8.86
N GLU A 3 11.19 -11.17 -8.16
CA GLU A 3 11.40 -11.27 -6.72
C GLU A 3 10.06 -11.14 -5.98
N GLN A 4 9.54 -12.27 -5.52
CA GLN A 4 8.81 -12.45 -4.25
C GLN A 4 7.89 -11.28 -3.82
N GLY A 5 6.83 -11.02 -4.58
CA GLY A 5 5.45 -11.18 -4.10
C GLY A 5 4.96 -10.44 -2.86
N HIS A 6 5.58 -9.37 -2.34
CA HIS A 6 4.98 -8.65 -1.19
C HIS A 6 4.87 -7.12 -1.33
N LYS A 7 5.62 -6.48 -2.23
CA LYS A 7 5.54 -5.03 -2.46
C LYS A 7 5.00 -4.70 -3.85
N LEU A 8 4.32 -3.57 -3.96
CA LEU A 8 3.97 -2.96 -5.24
C LEU A 8 5.23 -2.55 -5.99
N THR A 9 5.32 -2.94 -7.26
CA THR A 9 6.32 -2.37 -8.18
C THR A 9 6.05 -0.89 -8.40
N ASP A 10 7.04 -0.14 -8.86
CA ASP A 10 6.84 1.28 -9.16
C ASP A 10 5.79 1.48 -10.25
N GLU A 11 5.78 0.63 -11.28
CA GLU A 11 4.77 0.68 -12.34
C GLU A 11 3.35 0.47 -11.80
N GLN A 12 3.15 -0.50 -10.90
CA GLN A 12 1.86 -0.72 -10.26
C GLN A 12 1.48 0.47 -9.38
N TRP A 13 2.43 1.03 -8.65
CA TRP A 13 2.22 2.19 -7.79
C TRP A 13 1.78 3.42 -8.59
N GLU A 14 2.42 3.71 -9.71
CA GLU A 14 2.07 4.86 -10.56
C GLU A 14 0.66 4.75 -11.15
N ARG A 15 0.13 3.54 -11.33
CA ARG A 15 -1.26 3.33 -11.75
C ARG A 15 -2.26 3.54 -10.60
N ILE A 16 -1.88 3.22 -9.36
CA ILE A 16 -2.76 3.28 -8.18
C ILE A 16 -2.79 4.68 -7.57
N ARG A 17 -1.62 5.32 -7.41
CA ARG A 17 -1.45 6.63 -6.77
C ARG A 17 -2.47 7.70 -7.21
N PRO A 18 -2.76 7.90 -8.52
CA PRO A 18 -3.71 8.94 -8.94
C PRO A 18 -5.17 8.65 -8.56
N LEU A 19 -5.49 7.41 -8.18
CA LEU A 19 -6.84 7.00 -7.77
C LEU A 19 -7.10 7.24 -6.28
N LEU A 20 -6.05 7.53 -5.50
CA LEU A 20 -6.19 7.81 -4.08
C LEU A 20 -6.74 9.21 -3.87
N PRO A 21 -7.58 9.41 -2.84
CA PRO A 21 -8.09 10.74 -2.53
C PRO A 21 -6.92 11.68 -2.17
N PRO A 22 -7.09 13.00 -2.34
CA PRO A 22 -6.10 13.97 -1.88
C PRO A 22 -5.94 13.91 -0.35
N PRO A 23 -4.81 14.40 0.21
CA PRO A 23 -4.64 14.52 1.65
C PRO A 23 -5.80 15.29 2.29
N ALA A 24 -6.27 14.82 3.45
CA ALA A 24 -7.31 15.51 4.19
C ALA A 24 -6.78 16.87 4.66
N GLN A 25 -7.61 17.92 4.58
CA GLN A 25 -7.24 19.27 4.99
C GLN A 25 -7.15 19.41 6.52
N THR A 26 -7.84 18.53 7.26
CA THR A 26 -7.93 18.57 8.72
C THR A 26 -7.77 17.18 9.31
N GLY A 27 -7.42 17.11 10.60
CA GLY A 27 -7.25 15.85 11.33
C GLY A 27 -5.80 15.33 11.28
N ARG A 28 -5.62 14.08 11.71
CA ARG A 28 -4.28 13.45 11.73
C ARG A 28 -3.81 13.19 10.30
N PRO A 29 -2.57 13.57 9.93
CA PRO A 29 -1.99 13.22 8.64
C PRO A 29 -2.03 11.71 8.39
N ARG A 30 -2.40 11.30 7.16
CA ARG A 30 -2.37 9.90 6.75
C ARG A 30 -0.93 9.36 6.76
N ALA A 31 -0.80 8.08 7.06
CA ALA A 31 0.44 7.35 6.82
C ALA A 31 0.74 7.28 5.31
N ASP A 32 1.98 6.94 4.96
CA ASP A 32 2.38 6.73 3.57
C ASP A 32 1.50 5.67 2.89
N ASP A 33 0.74 6.08 1.88
CA ASP A 33 -0.27 5.24 1.24
C ASP A 33 0.34 3.97 0.61
N ARG A 34 1.57 4.05 0.07
CA ARG A 34 2.27 2.90 -0.53
C ARG A 34 2.66 1.89 0.54
N LYS A 35 3.15 2.35 1.70
CA LYS A 35 3.46 1.48 2.84
C LYS A 35 2.22 0.81 3.39
N VAL A 36 1.12 1.54 3.52
CA VAL A 36 -0.17 0.98 3.97
C VAL A 36 -0.65 -0.11 3.02
N LEU A 37 -0.64 0.15 1.71
CA LEU A 37 -1.05 -0.83 0.70
C LEU A 37 -0.14 -2.06 0.67
N ASN A 38 1.18 -1.88 0.82
CA ASN A 38 2.09 -3.02 0.97
C ASN A 38 1.79 -3.85 2.22
N GLY A 39 1.43 -3.22 3.34
CA GLY A 39 1.02 -3.91 4.57
C GLY A 39 -0.27 -4.73 4.38
N ILE A 40 -1.28 -4.14 3.72
CA ILE A 40 -2.52 -4.84 3.37
C ILE A 40 -2.23 -6.04 2.47
N LEU A 41 -1.43 -5.85 1.42
CA LEU A 41 -1.05 -6.94 0.51
C LEU A 41 -0.24 -8.04 1.19
N TYR A 42 0.60 -7.67 2.15
CA TYR A 42 1.34 -8.63 2.96
C TYR A 42 0.36 -9.54 3.71
N VAL A 43 -0.55 -8.98 4.51
CA VAL A 43 -1.56 -9.74 5.27
C VAL A 43 -2.41 -10.63 4.36
N LEU A 44 -2.88 -10.09 3.23
CA LEU A 44 -3.70 -10.84 2.28
C LEU A 44 -2.96 -11.99 1.61
N ARG A 45 -1.63 -11.92 1.47
CA ARG A 45 -0.81 -12.95 0.81
C ARG A 45 -0.24 -13.97 1.79
N THR A 46 0.16 -13.55 2.99
CA THR A 46 0.76 -14.45 3.98
C THR A 46 -0.27 -15.11 4.89
N GLY A 47 -1.49 -14.56 4.97
CA GLY A 47 -2.50 -15.01 5.92
C GLY A 47 -2.13 -14.70 7.38
N CYS A 48 -1.07 -13.92 7.63
CA CYS A 48 -0.74 -13.43 8.97
C CYS A 48 -1.85 -12.48 9.41
N ALA A 49 -2.67 -12.91 10.35
CA ALA A 49 -3.54 -12.00 11.07
C ALA A 49 -2.70 -10.97 11.83
N TRP A 50 -3.25 -9.79 12.04
CA TRP A 50 -2.69 -8.85 12.99
C TRP A 50 -2.81 -9.48 14.39
N GLU A 51 -1.69 -9.88 15.00
CA GLU A 51 -1.64 -10.30 16.42
C GLU A 51 -1.73 -9.09 17.36
#